data_AF-F2EIJ4-F1
#
_entry.id   AF-F2EIJ4-F1
#
_cell.length_a   1.000
_cell.length_b   1.000
_cell.length_c   1.000
_cell.angle_alpha   90.00
_cell.angle_beta   90.00
_cell.angle_gamma   90.00
#
_symmetry.space_group_name_H-M   'P 1'
#
loop_
_entity.id
_entity.type
_entity.pdbx_description
1 polymer ?
#
loop_
_entity_poly.entity_id
_entity_poly.type
_entity_poly.pdbx_seq_one_letter_code
_entity_poly.pdbx_strand_id
1 'polypeptide(L)'
;MVPAAMAVSVPFCHAVLPFPAAARAPLARSRGGRLGLASCCGAGPISANAVTCAAPVAGAARVGRRRCELFDLHRQVVPYVDSWGWQKSIVERRKALVGIDTDTDEDHSDTLIALQHPPVYTLGNGNDEKYLNFNLEDSPIEIHRIDRAGQVTYHGPGQLVLYPVLNLRHQKKDLVWYQRSIEGVIIRALQSAFSIKAARIDGLTGVWVGDQKVAAIGITCARWIVYHGLALNVTTDLTPFEHIVPCGIKGRSVGSIKQILQKASSGRELNDAELMDIAYESLIKEFAEFFQLSLEPSPDLLL
;
A
#
# COMPACT_ATOMS: atom_id res chain seq x y z
N MET A 1 22.49 -17.96 -51.53
CA MET A 1 21.03 -18.19 -51.51
C MET A 1 20.74 -19.36 -50.59
N VAL A 2 20.36 -19.08 -49.34
CA VAL A 2 19.60 -19.94 -48.42
C VAL A 2 18.82 -18.95 -47.54
N PRO A 3 17.48 -18.99 -47.46
CA PRO A 3 16.72 -17.97 -46.75
C PRO A 3 16.70 -18.23 -45.25
N ALA A 4 16.80 -17.14 -44.47
CA ALA A 4 16.61 -17.14 -43.02
C ALA A 4 15.13 -17.39 -42.70
N ALA A 5 14.88 -18.37 -41.83
CA ALA A 5 13.55 -18.63 -41.28
C ALA A 5 13.16 -17.50 -40.33
N MET A 6 12.05 -16.83 -40.64
CA MET A 6 11.41 -15.88 -39.73
C MET A 6 10.79 -16.66 -38.57
N ALA A 7 11.35 -16.49 -37.37
CA ALA A 7 10.70 -16.89 -36.13
C ALA A 7 9.66 -15.82 -35.79
N VAL A 8 8.39 -16.13 -36.05
CA VAL A 8 7.25 -15.32 -35.62
C VAL A 8 7.09 -15.53 -34.11
N SER A 9 7.37 -14.47 -33.35
CA SER A 9 7.04 -14.38 -31.93
C SER A 9 5.52 -14.44 -31.75
N VAL A 10 5.03 -15.49 -31.10
CA VAL A 10 3.63 -15.65 -30.70
C VAL A 10 3.43 -14.88 -29.39
N PRO A 11 2.40 -14.01 -29.27
CA PRO A 11 2.15 -13.32 -28.02
C PRO A 11 1.66 -14.32 -26.97
N PHE A 12 2.43 -14.50 -25.90
CA PHE A 12 1.98 -15.22 -24.72
C PHE A 12 0.88 -14.38 -24.04
N CYS A 13 -0.39 -14.71 -24.32
CA CYS A 13 -1.50 -14.31 -23.47
C CYS A 13 -1.39 -15.07 -22.15
N HIS A 14 -0.69 -14.50 -21.17
CA HIS A 14 -0.85 -14.95 -19.79
C HIS A 14 -2.29 -14.65 -19.36
N ALA A 15 -3.05 -15.72 -19.13
CA ALA A 15 -4.36 -15.61 -18.50
C ALA A 15 -4.15 -15.05 -17.08
N VAL A 16 -4.58 -13.82 -16.85
CA VAL A 16 -4.63 -13.22 -15.51
C VAL A 16 -5.55 -14.09 -14.67
N LEU A 17 -5.00 -14.80 -13.67
CA LEU A 17 -5.80 -15.61 -12.77
C LEU A 17 -6.76 -14.68 -12.01
N PRO A 18 -8.09 -14.89 -12.08
CA PRO A 18 -9.02 -14.09 -11.31
C PRO A 18 -8.82 -14.37 -9.83
N PHE A 19 -8.83 -13.29 -9.04
CA PHE A 19 -8.73 -13.35 -7.58
C PHE A 19 -9.82 -14.27 -7.00
N PRO A 20 -9.49 -15.20 -6.08
CA PRO A 20 -10.51 -15.98 -5.39
C PRO A 20 -11.48 -15.04 -4.65
N ALA A 21 -12.77 -15.32 -4.77
CA ALA A 21 -13.78 -14.61 -3.99
C ALA A 21 -13.76 -15.15 -2.56
N ALA A 22 -13.57 -14.28 -1.57
CA ALA A 22 -13.57 -14.66 -0.17
C ALA A 22 -14.87 -15.43 0.18
N ALA A 23 -14.72 -16.66 0.67
CA ALA A 23 -15.86 -17.46 1.13
C ALA A 23 -16.37 -16.88 2.46
N ARG A 24 -17.64 -16.44 2.47
CA ARG A 24 -18.29 -15.91 3.68
C ARG A 24 -18.52 -17.00 4.73
N ALA A 25 -18.10 -16.76 5.98
CA ALA A 25 -18.59 -17.51 7.13
C ALA A 25 -20.05 -17.09 7.47
N PRO A 26 -20.94 -18.00 7.89
CA PRO A 26 -22.30 -17.63 8.25
C PRO A 26 -22.34 -16.90 9.60
N LEU A 27 -22.97 -15.72 9.64
CA LEU A 27 -23.29 -14.99 10.87
C LEU A 27 -24.23 -15.83 11.76
N ALA A 28 -23.75 -16.23 12.94
CA ALA A 28 -24.57 -16.87 13.95
C ALA A 28 -25.60 -15.87 14.51
N ARG A 29 -26.89 -16.14 14.25
CA ARG A 29 -28.00 -15.40 14.87
C ARG A 29 -28.08 -15.73 16.37
N SER A 30 -27.73 -14.77 17.24
CA SER A 30 -28.05 -14.86 18.66
C SER A 30 -29.56 -14.70 18.86
N ARG A 31 -30.24 -15.78 19.29
CA ARG A 31 -31.62 -15.72 19.75
C ARG A 31 -31.69 -14.97 21.09
N GLY A 32 -32.48 -13.91 21.14
CA GLY A 32 -32.80 -13.19 22.36
C GLY A 32 -33.62 -14.04 23.32
N GLY A 33 -33.14 -14.16 24.56
CA GLY A 33 -33.88 -14.70 25.69
C GLY A 33 -34.20 -13.58 26.68
N ARG A 34 -35.49 -13.26 26.84
CA ARG A 34 -36.03 -12.42 27.92
C ARG A 34 -36.12 -13.23 29.22
N LEU A 35 -35.58 -12.71 30.31
CA LEU A 35 -35.88 -13.01 31.72
C LEU A 35 -35.50 -11.71 32.46
N GLY A 36 -36.22 -11.10 33.39
CA GLY A 36 -37.41 -11.39 34.19
C GLY A 36 -37.33 -10.42 35.37
N LEU A 37 -38.42 -9.71 35.69
CA LEU A 37 -38.48 -8.70 36.76
C LEU A 37 -38.26 -9.29 38.16
N ALA A 38 -37.62 -8.52 39.05
CA ALA A 38 -37.92 -8.55 40.48
C ALA A 38 -37.59 -7.19 41.14
N SER A 39 -38.58 -6.68 41.87
CA SER A 39 -38.60 -5.43 42.65
C SER A 39 -38.30 -5.75 44.12
N CYS A 40 -37.56 -4.88 44.83
CA CYS A 40 -37.68 -4.72 46.28
C CYS A 40 -37.36 -3.27 46.69
N CYS A 41 -38.27 -2.67 47.46
CA CYS A 41 -38.21 -1.33 48.05
C CYS A 41 -37.28 -1.27 49.29
N GLY A 42 -36.80 -0.06 49.62
CA GLY A 42 -36.22 0.28 50.93
C GLY A 42 -35.83 1.76 51.01
N ALA A 43 -36.39 2.49 51.97
CA ALA A 43 -36.36 3.96 52.06
C ALA A 43 -35.40 4.51 53.14
N GLY A 44 -34.90 5.73 52.91
CA GLY A 44 -34.49 6.74 53.92
C GLY A 44 -32.99 6.95 54.14
N PRO A 45 -32.56 8.10 54.72
CA PRO A 45 -32.91 9.48 54.39
C PRO A 45 -31.67 10.36 54.07
N ILE A 46 -31.93 11.63 53.80
CA ILE A 46 -31.10 12.70 53.24
C ILE A 46 -30.00 13.19 54.20
N SER A 47 -28.77 13.42 53.70
CA SER A 47 -27.86 14.46 54.23
C SER A 47 -26.73 14.84 53.25
N ALA A 48 -26.72 16.14 52.92
CA ALA A 48 -25.63 17.10 52.67
C ALA A 48 -24.39 16.78 51.81
N ASN A 49 -24.16 17.72 50.88
CA ASN A 49 -22.89 18.19 50.29
C ASN A 49 -22.04 17.19 49.49
N ALA A 50 -22.28 17.18 48.16
CA ALA A 50 -21.27 16.78 47.19
C ALA A 50 -21.15 17.85 46.09
N VAL A 51 -19.94 18.36 45.97
CA VAL A 51 -19.41 19.23 44.92
C VAL A 51 -19.79 18.65 43.55
N THR A 52 -20.38 19.48 42.69
CA THR A 52 -20.71 19.13 41.30
C THR A 52 -19.44 19.03 40.48
N CYS A 53 -18.81 17.84 40.47
CA CYS A 53 -17.89 17.48 39.42
C CYS A 53 -18.71 17.30 38.14
N ALA A 54 -18.58 18.25 37.20
CA ALA A 54 -19.14 18.12 35.87
C ALA A 54 -18.67 16.79 35.26
N ALA A 55 -19.62 15.93 34.91
CA ALA A 55 -19.33 14.70 34.17
C ALA A 55 -18.62 15.07 32.86
N PRO A 56 -17.57 14.33 32.46
CA PRO A 56 -16.95 14.56 31.17
C PRO A 56 -17.99 14.29 30.10
N VAL A 57 -18.13 15.23 29.17
CA VAL A 57 -18.99 15.12 28.00
C VAL A 57 -18.58 13.87 27.21
N ALA A 58 -19.31 12.79 27.40
CA ALA A 58 -19.18 11.59 26.59
C ALA A 58 -19.69 11.92 25.18
N GLY A 59 -18.77 12.00 24.22
CA GLY A 59 -19.17 12.34 22.85
C GLY A 59 -18.06 12.41 21.81
N ALA A 60 -16.89 11.83 22.03
CA ALA A 60 -16.05 11.43 20.91
C ALA A 60 -16.60 10.08 20.43
N ALA A 61 -17.44 10.10 19.39
CA ALA A 61 -17.79 8.88 18.69
C ALA A 61 -16.47 8.17 18.34
N ARG A 62 -16.26 6.95 18.88
CA ARG A 62 -15.22 6.06 18.37
C ARG A 62 -15.55 5.86 16.91
N VAL A 63 -14.88 6.59 16.02
CA VAL A 63 -14.88 6.26 14.60
C VAL A 63 -14.29 4.86 14.55
N GLY A 64 -15.14 3.87 14.31
CA GLY A 64 -14.70 2.49 14.20
C GLY A 64 -13.64 2.39 13.12
N ARG A 65 -12.56 1.65 13.38
CA ARG A 65 -11.56 1.38 12.35
C ARG A 65 -12.22 0.67 11.17
N ARG A 66 -11.95 1.10 9.95
CA ARG A 66 -12.50 0.44 8.75
C ARG A 66 -11.80 -0.88 8.52
N ARG A 67 -12.57 -1.91 8.19
CA ARG A 67 -12.03 -3.23 7.82
C ARG A 67 -11.13 -3.08 6.59
N CYS A 68 -9.96 -3.72 6.65
CA CYS A 68 -9.03 -3.77 5.53
C CYS A 68 -8.41 -5.15 5.43
N GLU A 69 -8.65 -5.82 4.32
CA GLU A 69 -8.07 -7.14 4.04
C GLU A 69 -6.58 -6.97 3.71
N LEU A 70 -5.73 -7.69 4.44
CA LEU A 70 -4.29 -7.66 4.30
C LEU A 70 -3.81 -8.94 3.60
N PHE A 71 -3.24 -8.76 2.40
CA PHE A 71 -2.49 -9.79 1.68
C PHE A 71 -1.01 -9.57 1.97
N ASP A 72 -0.53 -10.28 3.00
CA ASP A 72 0.84 -10.22 3.43
C ASP A 72 1.72 -11.19 2.62
N LEU A 73 2.36 -10.65 1.60
CA LEU A 73 3.32 -11.35 0.75
C LEU A 73 4.69 -10.64 0.80
N HIS A 74 5.01 -9.89 1.85
CA HIS A 74 6.19 -8.99 1.87
C HIS A 74 7.53 -9.72 1.69
N ARG A 75 7.57 -11.03 1.95
CA ARG A 75 8.74 -11.90 1.70
C ARG A 75 8.70 -12.61 0.35
N GLN A 76 7.60 -12.50 -0.40
CA GLN A 76 7.41 -13.17 -1.67
C GLN A 76 7.71 -12.23 -2.83
N VAL A 77 8.32 -12.81 -3.86
CA VAL A 77 8.60 -12.16 -5.14
C VAL A 77 7.49 -12.56 -6.10
N VAL A 78 6.62 -11.61 -6.44
CA VAL A 78 5.41 -11.84 -7.25
C VAL A 78 5.59 -11.22 -8.63
N PRO A 79 5.31 -11.92 -9.74
CA PRO A 79 5.33 -11.32 -11.08
C PRO A 79 4.45 -10.07 -11.15
N TYR A 80 4.95 -9.04 -11.83
CA TYR A 80 4.29 -7.73 -11.82
C TYR A 80 2.86 -7.82 -12.37
N VAL A 81 2.69 -8.52 -13.50
CA VAL A 81 1.41 -8.70 -14.19
C VAL A 81 0.33 -9.35 -13.33
N ASP A 82 0.70 -10.29 -12.47
CA ASP A 82 -0.25 -10.99 -11.60
C ASP A 82 -0.82 -10.03 -10.55
N SER A 83 0.07 -9.35 -9.83
CA SER A 83 -0.32 -8.37 -8.81
C SER A 83 -1.11 -7.19 -9.38
N TRP A 84 -0.79 -6.76 -10.61
CA TRP A 84 -1.55 -5.72 -11.30
C TRP A 84 -2.94 -6.23 -11.66
N GLY A 85 -3.05 -7.46 -12.17
CA GLY A 85 -4.32 -8.14 -12.41
C GLY A 85 -5.20 -8.22 -11.15
N TRP A 86 -4.62 -8.58 -10.00
CA TRP A 86 -5.35 -8.60 -8.72
C TRP A 86 -5.90 -7.23 -8.34
N GLN A 87 -5.08 -6.18 -8.41
CA GLN A 87 -5.51 -4.81 -8.15
C GLN A 87 -6.68 -4.41 -9.06
N LYS A 88 -6.56 -4.67 -10.37
CA LYS A 88 -7.63 -4.36 -11.33
C LYS A 88 -8.92 -5.11 -11.01
N SER A 89 -8.83 -6.40 -10.67
CA SER A 89 -9.99 -7.22 -10.29
C SER A 89 -10.73 -6.64 -9.09
N ILE A 90 -10.01 -6.27 -8.02
CA ILE A 90 -10.59 -5.66 -6.80
C ILE A 90 -11.24 -4.31 -7.14
N VAL A 91 -10.55 -3.47 -7.93
CA VAL A 91 -11.05 -2.15 -8.34
C VAL A 91 -12.32 -2.29 -9.18
N GLU A 92 -12.37 -3.18 -10.17
CA GLU A 92 -13.56 -3.39 -11.00
C GLU A 92 -14.75 -3.91 -10.19
N ARG A 93 -14.52 -4.87 -9.29
CA ARG A 93 -15.54 -5.39 -8.37
C ARG A 93 -16.15 -4.26 -7.53
N ARG A 94 -15.33 -3.39 -6.94
CA ARG A 94 -15.80 -2.28 -6.10
C ARG A 94 -16.41 -1.14 -6.91
N LYS A 95 -15.91 -0.86 -8.11
CA LYS A 95 -16.51 0.14 -9.01
C LYS A 95 -17.95 -0.19 -9.37
N ALA A 96 -18.28 -1.48 -9.51
CA ALA A 96 -19.63 -1.94 -9.80
C ALA A 96 -20.63 -1.64 -8.67
N LEU A 97 -20.16 -1.45 -7.43
CA LEU A 97 -20.98 -1.11 -6.26
C LEU A 97 -21.28 0.40 -6.17
N VAL A 98 -20.51 1.24 -6.88
CA VAL A 98 -20.65 2.70 -6.82
C VAL A 98 -21.99 3.14 -7.42
N GLY A 99 -22.88 3.67 -6.58
CA GLY A 99 -24.19 4.18 -6.98
C GLY A 99 -25.32 3.16 -6.85
N ILE A 100 -25.02 1.95 -6.37
CA ILE A 100 -26.03 1.02 -5.87
C ILE A 100 -26.32 1.42 -4.42
N ASP A 101 -27.59 1.61 -4.06
CA ASP A 101 -28.04 1.92 -2.70
C ASP A 101 -28.00 0.65 -1.81
N THR A 102 -26.81 0.07 -1.71
CA THR A 102 -26.51 -1.05 -0.84
C THR A 102 -25.19 -0.76 -0.14
N ASP A 103 -25.28 -0.31 1.11
CA ASP A 103 -24.15 -0.31 2.04
C ASP A 103 -23.80 -1.78 2.32
N THR A 104 -22.85 -2.30 1.54
CA THR A 104 -22.35 -3.67 1.68
C THR A 104 -20.97 -3.65 2.32
N ASP A 105 -20.66 -4.72 3.05
CA ASP A 105 -19.32 -4.93 3.61
C ASP A 105 -18.21 -4.81 2.55
N GLU A 106 -18.49 -5.20 1.30
CA GLU A 106 -17.55 -5.09 0.18
C GLU A 106 -17.28 -3.63 -0.25
N ASP A 107 -18.29 -2.75 -0.21
CA ASP A 107 -18.13 -1.32 -0.55
C ASP A 107 -17.34 -0.58 0.55
N HIS A 108 -17.53 -1.03 1.80
CA HIS A 108 -16.93 -0.45 3.00
C HIS A 108 -15.59 -1.08 3.39
N SER A 109 -15.18 -2.19 2.79
CA SER A 109 -13.88 -2.83 3.01
C SER A 109 -12.80 -2.23 2.10
N ASP A 110 -11.61 -2.03 2.67
CA ASP A 110 -10.40 -1.66 1.93
C ASP A 110 -9.50 -2.90 1.73
N THR A 111 -8.50 -2.83 0.85
CA THR A 111 -7.51 -3.93 0.69
C THR A 111 -6.10 -3.37 0.70
N LEU A 112 -5.17 -4.13 1.28
CA LEU A 112 -3.76 -3.81 1.31
C LEU A 112 -2.95 -5.03 0.87
N ILE A 113 -2.14 -4.88 -0.16
CA ILE A 113 -1.25 -5.94 -0.66
C ILE A 113 0.20 -5.50 -0.44
N ALA A 114 0.97 -6.26 0.32
CA ALA A 114 2.38 -6.02 0.55
C ALA A 114 3.20 -7.13 -0.12
N LEU A 115 4.18 -6.78 -0.96
CA LEU A 115 4.94 -7.77 -1.74
C LEU A 115 6.29 -7.22 -2.22
N GLN A 116 7.03 -8.05 -2.96
CA GLN A 116 8.15 -7.64 -3.79
C GLN A 116 7.91 -8.08 -5.24
N HIS A 117 8.67 -7.53 -6.18
CA HIS A 117 8.62 -7.93 -7.59
C HIS A 117 9.96 -8.51 -8.06
N PRO A 118 9.96 -9.38 -9.08
CA PRO A 118 11.17 -9.62 -9.85
C PRO A 118 11.62 -8.29 -10.50
N PRO A 119 12.87 -8.19 -10.97
CA PRO A 119 13.33 -7.01 -11.70
C PRO A 119 12.34 -6.65 -12.83
N VAL A 120 11.79 -5.44 -12.79
CA VAL A 120 10.81 -4.94 -13.77
C VAL A 120 10.85 -3.42 -13.86
N TYR A 121 10.77 -2.87 -15.07
CA TYR A 121 10.46 -1.47 -15.28
C TYR A 121 8.97 -1.29 -15.55
N THR A 122 8.39 -0.25 -14.95
CA THR A 122 7.02 0.15 -15.25
C THR A 122 6.99 1.56 -15.77
N LEU A 123 6.25 1.79 -16.85
CA LEU A 123 5.99 3.10 -17.43
C LEU A 123 4.55 3.48 -17.08
N GLY A 124 4.38 4.47 -16.20
CA GLY A 124 3.06 5.04 -15.88
C GLY A 124 2.54 5.94 -17.00
N ASN A 125 1.38 6.57 -16.82
CA ASN A 125 0.71 7.40 -17.85
C ASN A 125 1.56 8.52 -18.46
N GLY A 126 2.64 8.96 -17.80
CA GLY A 126 3.61 9.86 -18.40
C GLY A 126 4.36 9.24 -19.60
N ASN A 127 4.56 7.91 -19.56
CA ASN A 127 4.93 6.97 -20.64
C ASN A 127 6.05 7.38 -21.61
N ASP A 128 6.89 8.34 -21.22
CA ASP A 128 7.84 8.96 -22.12
C ASP A 128 9.16 8.17 -22.16
N GLU A 129 9.40 7.51 -23.29
CA GLU A 129 10.59 6.70 -23.57
C GLU A 129 11.89 7.51 -23.46
N LYS A 130 11.84 8.85 -23.53
CA LYS A 130 13.03 9.71 -23.31
C LYS A 130 13.65 9.57 -21.92
N TYR A 131 12.93 8.95 -20.99
CA TYR A 131 13.43 8.66 -19.64
C TYR A 131 14.06 7.26 -19.52
N LEU A 132 14.17 6.52 -20.62
CA LEU A 132 14.95 5.29 -20.73
C LEU A 132 16.31 5.63 -21.35
N ASN A 133 17.39 5.11 -20.78
CA ASN A 133 18.74 5.23 -21.36
C ASN A 133 19.06 4.05 -22.30
N PHE A 134 18.02 3.38 -22.81
CA PHE A 134 18.08 2.20 -23.69
C PHE A 134 16.82 2.15 -24.56
N ASN A 135 16.85 1.39 -25.66
CA ASN A 135 15.68 1.17 -26.52
C ASN A 135 14.75 0.12 -25.90
N LEU A 136 13.44 0.29 -26.03
CA LEU A 136 12.46 -0.63 -25.43
C LEU A 136 12.68 -2.10 -25.85
N GLU A 137 13.04 -2.32 -27.10
CA GLU A 137 13.29 -3.64 -27.69
C GLU A 137 14.55 -4.32 -27.13
N ASP A 138 15.50 -3.51 -26.64
CA ASP A 138 16.78 -3.94 -26.10
C ASP A 138 16.80 -3.92 -24.56
N SER A 139 15.62 -3.83 -23.93
CA SER A 139 15.54 -3.70 -22.47
C SER A 139 16.22 -4.89 -21.77
N PRO A 140 17.10 -4.64 -20.77
CA PRO A 140 17.76 -5.70 -20.03
C PRO A 140 16.81 -6.41 -19.04
N ILE A 141 15.65 -5.81 -18.79
CA ILE A 141 14.68 -6.20 -17.76
C ILE A 141 13.27 -6.09 -18.36
N GLU A 142 12.33 -6.90 -17.88
CA GLU A 142 10.92 -6.85 -18.28
C GLU A 142 10.34 -5.42 -18.16
N ILE A 143 9.48 -5.03 -19.11
CA ILE A 143 8.84 -3.72 -19.16
C ILE A 143 7.33 -3.83 -19.30
N HIS A 144 6.60 -3.08 -18.48
CA HIS A 144 5.15 -2.90 -18.63
C HIS A 144 4.74 -1.44 -18.71
N ARG A 145 3.85 -1.14 -19.67
CA ARG A 145 3.08 0.11 -19.68
C ARG A 145 1.83 -0.09 -18.84
N ILE A 146 1.62 0.81 -17.89
CA ILE A 146 0.57 0.68 -16.87
C ILE A 146 -0.14 2.01 -16.63
N ASP A 147 -1.27 1.93 -15.93
CA ASP A 147 -2.19 3.06 -15.75
C ASP A 147 -1.90 3.93 -14.52
N ARG A 148 -0.74 3.77 -13.84
CA ARG A 148 -0.34 4.60 -12.69
C ARG A 148 0.09 6.01 -13.09
N ALA A 149 -0.03 6.98 -12.18
CA ALA A 149 0.61 8.29 -12.37
C ALA A 149 2.16 8.20 -12.38
N GLY A 150 2.80 9.19 -12.99
CA GLY A 150 4.25 9.32 -13.08
C GLY A 150 4.85 8.72 -14.36
N GLN A 151 6.18 8.79 -14.44
CA GLN A 151 6.99 8.33 -15.57
C GLN A 151 7.46 6.87 -15.34
N VAL A 152 8.66 6.53 -15.79
CA VAL A 152 9.33 5.25 -15.52
C VAL A 152 9.74 5.09 -14.04
N THR A 153 9.69 3.87 -13.53
CA THR A 153 10.36 3.43 -12.29
C THR A 153 10.79 1.98 -12.41
N TYR A 154 11.64 1.54 -11.48
CA TYR A 154 12.08 0.17 -11.30
C TYR A 154 11.48 -0.46 -10.05
N HIS A 155 11.18 -1.76 -10.13
CA HIS A 155 10.90 -2.63 -8.99
C HIS A 155 11.78 -3.88 -9.05
N GLY A 156 12.14 -4.43 -7.89
CA GLY A 156 12.93 -5.65 -7.81
C GLY A 156 13.04 -6.17 -6.38
N PRO A 157 13.74 -7.30 -6.17
CA PRO A 157 13.95 -7.88 -4.84
C PRO A 157 14.60 -6.90 -3.87
N GLY A 158 14.20 -6.97 -2.60
CA GLY A 158 14.62 -6.03 -1.55
C GLY A 158 13.91 -4.67 -1.59
N GLN A 159 12.99 -4.45 -2.53
CA GLN A 159 12.07 -3.31 -2.55
C GLN A 159 10.71 -3.72 -1.99
N LEU A 160 10.30 -3.10 -0.88
CA LEU A 160 8.98 -3.32 -0.31
C LEU A 160 7.95 -2.51 -1.09
N VAL A 161 7.03 -3.19 -1.76
CA VAL A 161 5.94 -2.57 -2.51
C VAL A 161 4.65 -2.76 -1.74
N LEU A 162 3.89 -1.67 -1.60
CA LEU A 162 2.58 -1.68 -0.96
C LEU A 162 1.55 -1.13 -1.94
N TYR A 163 0.50 -1.91 -2.18
CA TYR A 163 -0.63 -1.55 -3.02
C TYR A 163 -1.91 -1.42 -2.18
N PRO A 164 -2.21 -0.21 -1.65
CA PRO A 164 -3.48 0.04 -1.00
C PRO A 164 -4.58 0.25 -2.04
N VAL A 165 -5.60 -0.61 -2.01
CA VAL A 165 -6.85 -0.41 -2.74
C VAL A 165 -7.90 0.15 -1.78
N LEU A 166 -7.96 1.48 -1.67
CA LEU A 166 -8.83 2.16 -0.70
C LEU A 166 -10.01 2.86 -1.37
N ASN A 167 -11.17 2.86 -0.72
CA ASN A 167 -12.34 3.62 -1.13
C ASN A 167 -12.38 5.00 -0.45
N LEU A 168 -11.91 6.03 -1.14
CA LEU A 168 -11.83 7.40 -0.63
C LEU A 168 -13.19 8.06 -0.40
N ARG A 169 -14.31 7.46 -0.85
CA ARG A 169 -15.67 7.94 -0.51
C ARG A 169 -15.94 7.85 0.99
N HIS A 170 -15.35 6.88 1.68
CA HIS A 170 -15.48 6.67 3.12
C HIS A 170 -14.26 7.20 3.90
N GLN A 171 -13.40 7.98 3.24
CA GLN A 171 -12.31 8.71 3.87
C GLN A 171 -12.42 10.18 3.46
N LYS A 172 -11.56 10.62 2.53
CA LYS A 172 -11.55 11.97 1.98
C LYS A 172 -11.34 11.92 0.47
N LYS A 173 -12.27 12.50 -0.30
CA LYS A 173 -12.22 12.60 -1.78
C LYS A 173 -11.19 13.63 -2.25
N ASP A 174 -9.92 13.37 -1.98
CA ASP A 174 -8.81 14.29 -2.28
C ASP A 174 -7.53 13.48 -2.56
N LEU A 175 -7.14 13.42 -3.84
CA LEU A 175 -5.98 12.64 -4.28
C LEU A 175 -4.65 13.27 -3.85
N VAL A 176 -4.59 14.60 -3.75
CA VAL A 176 -3.40 15.30 -3.29
C VAL A 176 -3.19 14.98 -1.81
N TRP A 177 -4.25 15.08 -1.00
CA TRP A 177 -4.20 14.64 0.40
C TRP A 177 -3.80 13.18 0.51
N TYR A 178 -4.36 12.28 -0.29
CA TYR A 178 -4.04 10.86 -0.22
C TYR A 178 -2.56 10.60 -0.54
N GLN A 179 -2.03 11.21 -1.60
CA GLN A 179 -0.60 11.12 -1.93
C GLN A 179 0.28 11.66 -0.79
N ARG A 180 -0.03 12.85 -0.27
CA ARG A 180 0.75 13.45 0.84
C ARG A 180 0.64 12.63 2.13
N SER A 181 -0.48 11.94 2.33
CA SER A 181 -0.69 11.00 3.42
C SER A 181 0.23 9.79 3.32
N ILE A 182 0.36 9.18 2.13
CA ILE A 182 1.32 8.08 1.89
C ILE A 182 2.75 8.54 2.19
N GLU A 183 3.17 9.70 1.69
CA GLU A 183 4.50 10.26 2.00
C GLU A 183 4.72 10.41 3.51
N GLY A 184 3.68 10.87 4.23
CA GLY A 184 3.72 11.04 5.67
C GLY A 184 3.86 9.71 6.43
N VAL A 185 3.13 8.68 6.00
CA VAL A 185 3.23 7.31 6.56
C VAL A 185 4.64 6.76 6.42
N ILE A 186 5.24 6.86 5.23
CA ILE A 186 6.61 6.38 4.98
C ILE A 186 7.62 7.15 5.86
N ILE A 187 7.50 8.48 5.94
CA ILE A 187 8.38 9.30 6.78
C ILE A 187 8.31 8.87 8.25
N ARG A 188 7.10 8.66 8.79
CA ARG A 188 6.94 8.21 10.18
C ARG A 188 7.52 6.82 10.39
N ALA A 189 7.27 5.88 9.47
CA ALA A 189 7.82 4.52 9.55
C ALA A 189 9.36 4.51 9.55
N LEU A 190 9.98 5.31 8.67
CA LEU A 190 11.44 5.45 8.64
C LEU A 190 12.00 6.04 9.93
N GLN A 191 11.32 7.02 10.50
CA GLN A 191 11.72 7.65 11.76
C GLN A 191 11.56 6.70 12.96
N SER A 192 10.46 5.95 13.04
CA SER A 192 10.15 5.07 14.18
C SER A 192 11.03 3.83 14.22
N ALA A 193 11.27 3.19 13.07
CA ALA A 193 12.01 1.93 13.01
C ALA A 193 13.52 2.11 12.93
N PHE A 194 13.98 3.13 12.20
CA PHE A 194 15.38 3.26 11.82
C PHE A 194 16.03 4.56 12.26
N SER A 195 15.28 5.46 12.91
CA SER A 195 15.72 6.83 13.22
C SER A 195 16.18 7.61 11.97
N ILE A 196 15.69 7.24 10.79
CA ILE A 196 16.03 7.89 9.52
C ILE A 196 15.18 9.15 9.38
N LYS A 197 15.84 10.31 9.30
CA LYS A 197 15.21 11.61 9.04
C LYS A 197 14.89 11.76 7.56
N ALA A 198 13.71 11.30 7.17
CA ALA A 198 13.19 11.46 5.83
C ALA A 198 12.30 12.70 5.68
N ALA A 199 12.19 13.23 4.47
CA ALA A 199 11.41 14.42 4.18
C ALA A 199 10.73 14.36 2.80
N ARG A 200 9.79 15.28 2.59
CA ARG A 200 9.28 15.64 1.26
C ARG A 200 10.18 16.72 0.67
N ILE A 201 10.25 16.77 -0.65
CA ILE A 201 10.88 17.88 -1.36
C ILE A 201 9.81 18.51 -2.25
N ASP A 202 9.67 19.83 -2.17
CA ASP A 202 8.65 20.54 -2.92
C ASP A 202 8.83 20.31 -4.43
N GLY A 203 7.70 20.13 -5.13
CA GLY A 203 7.66 19.74 -6.54
C GLY A 203 8.13 18.32 -6.87
N LEU A 204 8.66 17.55 -5.92
CA LEU A 204 9.24 16.21 -6.17
C LEU A 204 8.54 15.11 -5.37
N THR A 205 7.56 14.45 -5.99
CA THR A 205 6.81 13.33 -5.40
C THR A 205 7.73 12.21 -4.90
N GLY A 206 7.40 11.69 -3.72
CA GLY A 206 8.13 10.60 -3.05
C GLY A 206 8.74 11.04 -1.73
N VAL A 207 9.50 10.12 -1.13
CA VAL A 207 10.18 10.37 0.16
C VAL A 207 11.68 10.31 -0.02
N TRP A 208 12.37 11.24 0.64
CA TRP A 208 13.77 11.57 0.40
C TRP A 208 14.56 11.56 1.71
N VAL A 209 15.82 11.13 1.65
CA VAL A 209 16.80 11.26 2.73
C VAL A 209 17.99 12.01 2.16
N GLY A 210 18.17 13.26 2.57
CA GLY A 210 19.08 14.18 1.88
C GLY A 210 18.63 14.40 0.42
N ASP A 211 19.51 14.07 -0.52
CA ASP A 211 19.26 14.13 -1.97
C ASP A 211 18.80 12.79 -2.57
N GLN A 212 18.81 11.71 -1.79
CA GLN A 212 18.49 10.36 -2.24
C GLN A 212 16.99 10.07 -2.11
N LYS A 213 16.31 9.70 -3.21
CA LYS A 213 14.94 9.18 -3.16
C LYS A 213 14.93 7.76 -2.60
N VAL A 214 14.27 7.55 -1.46
CA VAL A 214 14.13 6.24 -0.82
C VAL A 214 12.79 5.56 -1.09
N ALA A 215 11.76 6.33 -1.44
CA ALA A 215 10.47 5.77 -1.84
C ALA A 215 9.85 6.50 -3.02
N ALA A 216 9.38 5.72 -3.99
CA ALA A 216 8.56 6.19 -5.09
C ALA A 216 7.07 6.01 -4.75
N ILE A 217 6.24 6.94 -5.22
CA ILE A 217 4.79 6.89 -5.05
C ILE A 217 4.15 7.16 -6.40
N GLY A 218 3.27 6.26 -6.82
CA GLY A 218 2.50 6.35 -8.05
C GLY A 218 1.14 5.73 -7.80
N ILE A 219 0.10 6.54 -7.89
CA ILE A 219 -1.28 6.14 -7.61
C ILE A 219 -2.16 6.36 -8.84
N THR A 220 -3.25 5.61 -8.93
CA THR A 220 -4.37 5.91 -9.83
C THR A 220 -5.67 5.81 -9.08
N CYS A 221 -6.70 6.47 -9.61
CA CYS A 221 -8.02 6.49 -9.02
C CYS A 221 -9.10 6.23 -10.08
N ALA A 222 -10.07 5.39 -9.76
CA ALA A 222 -11.27 5.20 -10.55
C ALA A 222 -12.50 5.23 -9.62
N ARG A 223 -13.44 6.14 -9.87
CA ARG A 223 -14.65 6.32 -9.03
C ARG A 223 -14.34 6.46 -7.53
N TRP A 224 -13.27 7.18 -7.18
CA TRP A 224 -12.78 7.35 -5.80
C TRP A 224 -12.24 6.08 -5.13
N ILE A 225 -11.98 5.02 -5.89
CA ILE A 225 -11.22 3.86 -5.46
C ILE A 225 -9.79 4.06 -5.96
N VAL A 226 -8.83 4.20 -5.04
CA VAL A 226 -7.40 4.34 -5.35
C VAL A 226 -6.73 2.99 -5.39
N TYR A 227 -5.68 2.84 -6.19
CA TYR A 227 -4.82 1.65 -6.30
C TYR A 227 -3.45 2.05 -6.89
N HIS A 228 -2.58 1.07 -7.15
CA HIS A 228 -1.13 1.21 -7.10
C HIS A 228 -0.72 1.63 -5.70
N GLY A 229 0.30 2.47 -5.52
CA GLY A 229 0.71 2.84 -4.18
C GLY A 229 2.14 3.34 -4.12
N LEU A 230 2.95 2.64 -3.33
CA LEU A 230 4.33 3.04 -3.01
C LEU A 230 5.31 1.87 -3.20
N ALA A 231 6.56 2.23 -3.45
CA ALA A 231 7.69 1.33 -3.48
C ALA A 231 8.81 1.91 -2.63
N LEU A 232 9.16 1.24 -1.54
CA LEU A 232 10.18 1.62 -0.57
C LEU A 232 11.45 0.79 -0.81
N ASN A 233 12.57 1.46 -1.08
CA ASN A 233 13.84 0.80 -1.26
C ASN A 233 14.42 0.40 0.10
N VAL A 234 14.36 -0.89 0.46
CA VAL A 234 14.86 -1.37 1.75
C VAL A 234 16.28 -1.88 1.59
N THR A 235 16.45 -3.02 0.91
CA THR A 235 17.73 -3.66 0.59
C THR A 235 17.95 -3.76 -0.93
N THR A 236 17.10 -3.06 -1.69
CA THR A 236 17.04 -3.04 -3.15
C THR A 236 18.40 -2.82 -3.80
N ASP A 237 18.71 -3.63 -4.81
CA ASP A 237 19.76 -3.32 -5.77
C ASP A 237 19.34 -2.09 -6.59
N LEU A 238 20.13 -1.02 -6.47
CA LEU A 238 19.84 0.26 -7.12
C LEU A 238 20.45 0.38 -8.51
N THR A 239 21.29 -0.57 -8.94
CA THR A 239 21.96 -0.55 -10.25
C THR A 239 20.96 -0.35 -11.41
N PRO A 240 19.79 -1.01 -11.43
CA PRO A 240 18.80 -0.80 -12.50
C PRO A 240 18.27 0.64 -12.61
N PHE A 241 18.29 1.43 -11.53
CA PHE A 241 17.90 2.83 -11.61
C PHE A 241 18.87 3.69 -12.45
N GLU A 242 20.11 3.24 -12.70
CA GLU A 242 21.09 3.95 -13.53
C GLU A 242 20.72 3.93 -15.02
N HIS A 243 19.91 2.95 -15.44
CA HIS A 243 19.45 2.82 -16.83
C HIS A 243 18.20 3.65 -17.14
N ILE A 244 17.66 4.37 -16.15
CA ILE A 244 16.45 5.18 -16.30
C ILE A 244 16.62 6.57 -15.65
N VAL A 245 15.71 7.49 -15.99
CA VAL A 245 15.51 8.74 -15.25
C VAL A 245 14.25 8.58 -14.40
N PRO A 246 14.36 8.08 -13.15
CA PRO A 246 13.21 7.69 -12.36
C PRO A 246 12.28 8.88 -12.07
N CYS A 247 10.99 8.67 -12.30
CA CYS A 247 9.96 9.71 -12.21
C CYS A 247 10.23 10.96 -13.07
N GLY A 248 11.16 10.91 -14.04
CA GLY A 248 11.57 12.06 -14.86
C GLY A 248 12.42 13.10 -14.12
N ILE A 249 12.90 12.79 -12.91
CA ILE A 249 13.68 13.71 -12.07
C ILE A 249 15.16 13.55 -12.41
N LYS A 250 15.76 14.59 -13.00
CA LYS A 250 17.19 14.61 -13.33
C LYS A 250 18.03 15.14 -12.17
N GLY A 251 19.29 14.71 -12.10
CA GLY A 251 20.29 15.25 -11.17
C GLY A 251 20.06 14.89 -9.70
N ARG A 252 19.29 13.84 -9.42
CA ARG A 252 19.10 13.30 -8.07
C ARG A 252 19.29 11.80 -8.05
N SER A 253 19.82 11.30 -6.94
CA SER A 253 20.09 9.89 -6.75
C SER A 253 18.90 9.17 -6.14
N VAL A 254 18.89 7.84 -6.29
CA VAL A 254 18.06 6.95 -5.48
C VAL A 254 18.88 6.44 -4.29
N GLY A 255 18.22 6.01 -3.24
CA GLY A 255 18.84 5.41 -2.06
C GLY A 255 17.98 4.30 -1.49
N SER A 256 18.55 3.54 -0.55
CA SER A 256 17.85 2.50 0.20
C SER A 256 18.12 2.60 1.70
N ILE A 257 17.25 2.01 2.52
CA ILE A 257 17.41 1.94 3.98
C ILE A 257 18.77 1.31 4.33
N LYS A 258 19.11 0.18 3.70
CA LYS A 258 20.38 -0.53 3.91
C LYS A 258 21.58 0.38 3.67
N GLN A 259 21.63 1.07 2.53
CA GLN A 259 22.75 1.97 2.21
C GLN A 259 22.88 3.13 3.22
N ILE A 260 21.76 3.69 3.68
CA ILE A 260 21.76 4.77 4.67
C ILE A 260 22.28 4.28 6.02
N LEU A 261 21.82 3.11 6.48
CA LEU A 261 22.22 2.53 7.75
C LEU A 261 23.68 2.05 7.75
N GLN A 262 24.17 1.46 6.64
CA GLN A 262 25.56 1.04 6.51
C GLN A 262 26.55 2.19 6.65
N LYS A 263 26.22 3.37 6.10
CA LYS A 263 27.02 4.59 6.27
C LYS A 263 27.05 5.04 7.73
N ALA A 264 25.94 4.89 8.46
CA ALA A 264 25.85 5.28 9.87
C ALA A 264 26.47 4.25 10.84
N SER A 265 26.52 2.97 10.46
CA SER A 265 26.98 1.87 11.31
C SER A 265 28.48 1.58 11.22
N SER A 266 29.24 2.41 10.50
CA SER A 266 30.68 2.20 10.22
C SER A 266 30.98 0.81 9.63
N GLY A 267 30.09 0.29 8.77
CA GLY A 267 30.31 -0.94 8.03
C GLY A 267 29.92 -2.23 8.75
N ARG A 268 29.12 -2.18 9.82
CA ARG A 268 28.50 -3.42 10.35
C ARG A 268 27.62 -4.07 9.28
N GLU A 269 27.73 -5.39 9.19
CA GLU A 269 26.84 -6.19 8.35
C GLU A 269 25.40 -6.05 8.84
N LEU A 270 24.48 -5.83 7.90
CA LEU A 270 23.04 -5.75 8.17
C LEU A 270 22.38 -6.91 7.45
N ASN A 271 21.48 -7.59 8.15
CA ASN A 271 20.73 -8.70 7.59
C ASN A 271 19.56 -8.19 6.74
N ASP A 272 19.51 -8.61 5.47
CA ASP A 272 18.50 -8.11 4.52
C ASP A 272 17.08 -8.56 4.85
N ALA A 273 16.91 -9.78 5.36
CA ALA A 273 15.61 -10.28 5.77
C ALA A 273 15.08 -9.52 7.00
N GLU A 274 15.95 -9.29 7.99
CA GLU A 274 15.61 -8.51 9.18
C GLU A 274 15.25 -7.06 8.83
N LEU A 275 16.01 -6.42 7.94
CA LEU A 275 15.67 -5.07 7.47
C LEU A 275 14.32 -5.03 6.73
N MET A 276 14.03 -6.04 5.91
CA MET A 276 12.73 -6.17 5.23
C MET A 276 11.58 -6.33 6.21
N ASP A 277 11.73 -7.18 7.23
CA ASP A 277 10.71 -7.41 8.25
C ASP A 277 10.44 -6.13 9.06
N ILE A 278 11.50 -5.47 9.55
CA ILE A 278 11.37 -4.22 10.33
C ILE A 278 10.71 -3.13 9.48
N ALA A 279 11.10 -2.99 8.21
CA ALA A 279 10.51 -2.00 7.31
C ALA A 279 9.03 -2.29 7.05
N TYR A 280 8.67 -3.55 6.85
CA TYR A 280 7.29 -3.99 6.68
C TYR A 280 6.44 -3.73 7.92
N GLU A 281 6.86 -4.20 9.10
CA GLU A 281 6.13 -4.04 10.36
C GLU A 281 5.87 -2.57 10.66
N SER A 282 6.89 -1.72 10.52
CA SER A 282 6.76 -0.30 10.77
C SER A 282 5.86 0.39 9.75
N LEU A 283 5.97 0.04 8.47
CA LEU A 283 5.16 0.65 7.42
C LEU A 283 3.68 0.29 7.56
N ILE A 284 3.37 -0.98 7.80
CA ILE A 284 2.00 -1.47 7.96
C ILE A 284 1.35 -0.86 9.20
N LYS A 285 2.07 -0.79 10.31
CA LYS A 285 1.59 -0.15 11.54
C LYS A 285 1.21 1.31 11.28
N GLU A 286 2.14 2.09 10.73
CA GLU A 286 1.93 3.51 10.46
C GLU A 286 0.83 3.76 9.42
N PHE A 287 0.68 2.86 8.45
CA PHE A 287 -0.39 2.90 7.46
C PHE A 287 -1.76 2.68 8.12
N ALA A 288 -1.89 1.61 8.92
CA ALA A 288 -3.13 1.29 9.61
C ALA A 288 -3.53 2.36 10.62
N GLU A 289 -2.56 2.91 11.36
CA GLU A 289 -2.81 4.01 12.30
C GLU A 289 -3.26 5.28 11.60
N PHE A 290 -2.61 5.67 10.49
CA PHE A 290 -2.98 6.90 9.79
C PHE A 290 -4.38 6.82 9.16
N PHE A 291 -4.66 5.72 8.47
CA PHE A 291 -5.93 5.53 7.74
C PHE A 291 -7.04 4.95 8.63
N GLN A 292 -6.77 4.74 9.93
CA GLN A 292 -7.70 4.15 10.90
C GLN A 292 -8.26 2.81 10.40
N LEU A 293 -7.37 1.91 9.97
CA LEU A 293 -7.73 0.61 9.42
C LEU A 293 -7.58 -0.50 10.47
N SER A 294 -8.49 -1.47 10.42
CA SER A 294 -8.38 -2.76 11.11
C SER A 294 -7.90 -3.76 10.06
N LEU A 295 -6.62 -4.12 10.14
CA LEU A 295 -6.02 -5.06 9.22
C LEU A 295 -6.40 -6.49 9.58
N GLU A 296 -7.05 -7.18 8.67
CA GLU A 296 -7.47 -8.57 8.81
C GLU A 296 -6.66 -9.40 7.81
N PRO A 297 -5.84 -10.36 8.28
CA PRO A 297 -5.14 -11.28 7.38
C PRO A 297 -6.14 -11.98 6.48
N SER A 298 -5.89 -11.96 5.18
CA SER A 298 -6.75 -12.68 4.24
C SER A 298 -6.53 -14.20 4.39
N PRO A 299 -7.59 -15.00 4.55
CA PRO A 299 -7.49 -16.46 4.65
C PRO A 299 -7.06 -17.12 3.33
N ASP A 300 -7.22 -16.42 2.20
CA ASP A 300 -6.85 -16.88 0.87
C ASP A 300 -5.36 -16.60 0.62
N LEU A 301 -4.50 -17.30 1.35
CA LEU A 301 -3.04 -17.37 1.11
C LEU A 301 -2.68 -18.43 0.05
N LEU A 302 -3.66 -19.10 -0.55
CA LEU A 302 -3.46 -20.03 -1.66
C LEU A 302 -3.45 -19.25 -2.98
N LEU A 303 -2.34 -18.56 -3.23
CA LEU A 303 -1.91 -18.18 -4.57
C LEU A 303 -1.07 -19.32 -5.17
#